data_AF-A0A6N8X8T4-F1
#
_entry.id   AF-A0A6N8X8T4-F1
#
_cell.length_a   1.000
_cell.length_b   1.000
_cell.length_c   1.000
_cell.angle_alpha   90.00
_cell.angle_beta   90.00
_cell.angle_gamma   90.00
#
_symmetry.space_group_name_H-M   'P 1'
#
loop_
_entity.id
_entity.type
_entity.pdbx_description
1 polymer ?
#
loop_
_entity_poly.entity_id
_entity_poly.type
_entity_poly.pdbx_seq_one_letter_code
_entity_poly.pdbx_strand_id
1 'polypeptide(L)' 'GHIHQVHFRNTSSPLPSFHETFPDNGYVDLVEVMRALVDVGFNGIVVPDHVPGDGRIEEAYTFGYIRALIQAFGG' A
#
# COMPACT_ATOMS: atom_id res chain seq x y z
N GLY A 1 -12.84 1.30 -14.97
CA GLY A 1 -12.61 2.52 -14.17
C GLY A 1 -11.53 3.37 -14.80
N HIS A 2 -11.26 4.55 -14.25
CA HIS A 2 -10.20 5.48 -14.73
C HIS A 2 -8.86 5.32 -14.01
N ILE A 3 -8.82 4.51 -12.95
CA ILE A 3 -7.59 4.19 -12.21
C ILE A 3 -6.95 2.98 -12.87
N HIS A 4 -5.65 3.07 -13.16
CA HIS A 4 -4.86 1.99 -13.79
C HIS A 4 -3.69 1.51 -12.92
N GLN A 5 -3.24 2.34 -11.98
CA GLN A 5 -2.14 2.06 -11.07
C GLN A 5 -2.39 2.72 -9.72
N VAL A 6 -2.02 2.03 -8.64
CA VAL A 6 -2.08 2.52 -7.26
C VAL A 6 -0.69 2.48 -6.65
N HIS A 7 -0.21 3.63 -6.18
CA HIS A 7 0.97 3.77 -5.36
C HIS A 7 0.59 3.50 -3.91
N PHE A 8 1.06 2.38 -3.37
CA PHE A 8 0.57 1.81 -2.12
C PHE A 8 1.58 2.06 -1.00
N ARG A 9 1.58 3.29 -0.49
CA ARG A 9 2.47 3.76 0.59
C ARG A 9 1.69 4.44 1.70
N ASN A 10 2.36 4.70 2.82
CA ASN A 10 1.75 5.32 3.99
C ASN A 10 2.64 6.45 4.56
N THR A 11 2.02 7.31 5.36
CA THR A 11 2.68 8.42 6.05
C THR A 11 2.19 8.51 7.49
N SER A 12 2.95 9.13 8.38
CA SER A 12 2.56 9.28 9.80
C SER A 12 1.30 10.13 10.03
N SER A 13 1.00 11.02 9.09
CA SER A 13 -0.02 12.06 9.20
C SER A 13 -0.31 12.69 7.83
N PRO A 14 -1.41 13.47 7.70
CA PRO A 14 -1.65 14.33 6.54
C PRO A 14 -0.63 15.48 6.42
N LEU A 15 -0.72 16.21 5.31
CA LEU A 15 0.01 17.47 5.11
C LEU A 15 -0.30 18.51 6.20
N PRO A 16 0.63 19.45 6.48
CA PRO A 16 1.91 19.65 5.79
C PRO A 16 3.09 18.90 6.41
N SER A 17 2.92 18.30 7.59
CA SER A 17 4.01 17.67 8.33
C SER A 17 3.75 16.18 8.47
N PHE A 18 4.58 15.38 7.82
CA PHE A 18 4.54 13.93 7.87
C PHE A 18 5.95 13.37 7.65
N HIS A 19 6.15 12.12 8.03
CA HIS A 19 7.25 11.29 7.53
C HIS A 19 6.67 10.02 6.90
N GLU A 20 7.45 9.38 6.04
CA GLU A 20 7.09 8.13 5.40
C GLU A 20 7.17 6.98 6.40
N THR A 21 6.24 6.03 6.29
CA THR A 21 6.16 4.89 7.21
C THR A 21 6.05 3.59 6.43
N PHE A 22 6.36 2.49 7.10
CA PHE A 22 5.98 1.18 6.60
C PHE A 22 4.46 1.06 6.47
N PRO A 23 3.97 0.18 5.58
CA PRO A 23 2.54 0.10 5.25
C PRO A 23 1.64 -0.24 6.45
N ASP A 24 2.17 -0.92 7.47
CA ASP A 24 1.46 -1.37 8.68
C ASP A 24 1.46 -0.35 9.83
N ASN A 25 2.17 0.78 9.71
CA ASN A 25 2.34 1.74 10.81
C ASN A 25 2.20 3.20 10.35
N GLY A 26 1.16 3.51 9.59
CA GLY A 26 0.87 4.86 9.14
C GLY A 26 -0.57 5.30 9.39
N TYR A 27 -0.88 6.50 8.90
CA TYR A 27 -2.14 7.20 9.08
C TYR A 27 -3.29 6.58 8.29
N VAL A 28 -3.01 6.06 7.08
CA VAL A 28 -4.02 5.44 6.23
C VAL A 28 -4.20 3.99 6.63
N ASP A 29 -5.45 3.54 6.79
CA ASP A 29 -5.77 2.12 6.90
C ASP A 29 -5.65 1.47 5.52
N LEU A 30 -4.47 0.96 5.22
CA LEU A 30 -4.19 0.29 3.95
C LEU A 30 -4.91 -1.05 3.80
N VAL A 31 -5.39 -1.66 4.89
CA VAL A 31 -6.21 -2.87 4.82
C VAL A 31 -7.56 -2.54 4.17
N GLU A 32 -8.21 -1.48 4.62
CA GLU A 32 -9.48 -1.01 4.04
C GLU A 32 -9.29 -0.49 2.61
N VAL A 33 -8.16 0.15 2.28
CA VAL A 33 -7.86 0.53 0.89
C VAL A 33 -7.78 -0.71 0.00
N MET A 34 -7.06 -1.76 0.40
CA MET A 34 -6.97 -2.98 -0.41
C MET A 34 -8.34 -3.65 -0.55
N ARG A 35 -9.13 -3.74 0.53
CA ARG A 35 -10.49 -4.28 0.47
C ARG A 35 -11.34 -3.51 -0.55
N ALA A 36 -11.30 -2.18 -0.51
CA ALA A 36 -12.03 -1.35 -1.47
C ALA A 36 -11.60 -1.59 -2.92
N LEU A 37 -10.30 -1.78 -3.18
CA LEU A 37 -9.80 -2.12 -4.52
C LEU A 37 -10.34 -3.47 -5.00
N VAL A 38 -10.35 -4.48 -4.13
CA VAL A 38 -10.90 -5.81 -4.43
C VAL A 38 -12.41 -5.75 -4.67
N ASP A 39 -13.16 -5.04 -3.81
CA ASP A 39 -14.62 -4.94 -3.87
C ASP A 39 -15.10 -4.32 -5.19
N VAL A 40 -14.35 -3.38 -5.75
CA VAL A 40 -14.66 -2.76 -7.06
C VAL A 40 -14.08 -3.53 -8.25
N GLY A 41 -13.46 -4.69 -8.02
CA GLY A 41 -12.84 -5.51 -9.06
C GLY A 41 -11.67 -4.82 -9.75
N PHE A 42 -10.87 -4.03 -9.02
CA PHE A 42 -9.69 -3.38 -9.57
C PHE A 42 -8.68 -4.43 -10.06
N ASN A 43 -8.28 -4.32 -11.33
CA ASN A 43 -7.37 -5.25 -11.99
C ASN A 43 -6.09 -4.58 -12.52
N GLY A 44 -5.78 -3.38 -12.01
CA GLY A 44 -4.56 -2.65 -12.36
C GLY A 44 -3.37 -3.01 -11.47
N ILE A 45 -2.31 -2.22 -11.57
CA ILE A 45 -1.06 -2.46 -10.85
C ILE A 45 -1.12 -1.83 -9.46
N VAL A 46 -0.75 -2.59 -8.42
CA VAL A 46 -0.48 -2.06 -7.07
C VAL A 46 1.01 -2.20 -6.80
N VAL A 47 1.69 -1.08 -6.54
CA VAL A 47 3.15 -1.05 -6.32
C VAL A 47 3.50 -0.36 -5.02
N PRO A 48 4.58 -0.78 -4.33
CA PRO A 48 5.23 0.10 -3.37
C PRO A 48 5.74 1.34 -4.12
N ASP A 49 5.69 2.49 -3.46
CA ASP A 49 6.17 3.76 -4.00
C ASP A 49 7.42 4.17 -3.22
N HIS A 50 7.22 4.85 -2.10
CA HIS A 50 8.29 5.20 -1.18
C HIS A 50 8.25 4.27 0.03
N VAL A 51 9.40 3.68 0.35
CA VAL A 51 9.57 2.74 1.47
C VAL A 51 10.66 3.31 2.38
N PRO A 52 10.45 3.39 3.71
CA PRO A 52 11.50 3.84 4.62
C PRO A 52 12.74 2.96 4.55
N GLY A 53 13.91 3.57 4.30
CA GLY A 53 15.19 2.89 4.11
C GLY A 53 15.60 2.80 2.64
N ASP A 54 16.86 2.42 2.38
CA ASP A 54 17.45 2.40 1.02
C ASP A 54 17.72 0.97 0.51
N GLY A 55 17.13 -0.03 1.16
CA GLY A 55 17.47 -1.43 0.98
C GLY A 55 16.38 -2.28 0.32
N ARG A 56 16.81 -3.41 -0.24
CA ARG A 56 15.92 -4.41 -0.84
C ARG A 56 15.08 -5.15 0.21
N ILE A 57 15.46 -5.10 1.48
CA ILE A 57 14.77 -5.84 2.55
C ILE A 57 13.45 -5.15 2.87
N GLU A 58 13.48 -3.82 2.94
CA GLU A 58 12.37 -2.94 3.21
C GLU A 58 11.36 -2.97 2.05
N GLU A 59 11.86 -2.96 0.82
CA GLU A 59 11.05 -3.13 -0.38
C GLU A 59 10.40 -4.53 -0.42
N ALA A 60 11.16 -5.58 -0.13
CA ALA A 60 10.63 -6.95 -0.05
C ALA A 60 9.56 -7.11 1.03
N TYR A 61 9.73 -6.47 2.19
CA TYR A 61 8.71 -6.43 3.24
C TYR A 61 7.42 -5.78 2.73
N THR A 62 7.53 -4.64 2.04
CA THR A 62 6.37 -3.91 1.53
C THR A 62 5.62 -4.70 0.44
N PHE A 63 6.36 -5.36 -0.47
CA PHE A 63 5.76 -6.30 -1.43
C PHE A 63 5.08 -7.48 -0.74
N GLY A 64 5.71 -8.04 0.30
CA GLY A 64 5.13 -9.11 1.11
C GLY A 64 3.81 -8.70 1.75
N TYR A 65 3.74 -7.48 2.30
CA TYR A 65 2.53 -6.91 2.86
C TYR A 65 1.42 -6.74 1.82
N ILE A 66 1.72 -6.15 0.66
CA ILE A 66 0.76 -5.99 -0.45
C ILE A 66 0.23 -7.37 -0.89
N ARG A 67 1.12 -8.34 -1.09
CA ARG A 67 0.74 -9.71 -1.48
C ARG A 67 -0.17 -10.37 -0.43
N ALA A 68 0.11 -10.18 0.86
CA ALA A 68 -0.70 -10.74 1.93
C ALA A 68 -2.12 -10.15 1.92
N LEU A 69 -2.26 -8.84 1.72
CA LEU A 69 -3.60 -8.22 1.63
C LEU A 69 -4.37 -8.67 0.38
N ILE A 70 -3.68 -8.79 -0.75
CA ILE A 70 -4.28 -9.36 -1.97
C ILE A 70 -4.76 -10.80 -1.72
N GLN A 71 -3.98 -11.64 -1.03
CA GLN A 71 -4.39 -13.01 -0.73
C GLN A 71 -5.50 -13.10 0.33
N ALA A 72 -5.56 -12.14 1.24
CA ALA A 72 -6.57 -12.10 2.30
C ALA A 72 -7.96 -11.71 1.77
N PHE A 73 -8.02 -10.86 0.74
CA PHE A 73 -9.28 -10.32 0.20
C PHE A 73 -9.58 -10.77 -1.23
N GLY A 74 -8.55 -10.93 -2.06
CA GLY A 74 -8.64 -11.43 -3.42
C GLY A 74 -8.71 -12.95 -3.43
N GLY A 75 -9.93 -13.47 -3.61
CA GLY A 75 -10.17 -14.87 -4.01
C GLY A 75 -9.83 -15.11 -5.47
#